data_AF-A0A5A7VAQ7-F1
#
_entry.id   AF-A0A5A7VAQ7-F1
#
_cell.length_a   1.000
_cell.length_b   1.000
_cell.length_c   1.000
_cell.angle_alpha   90.00
_cell.angle_beta   90.00
_cell.angle_gamma   90.00
#
_symmetry.space_group_name_H-M   'P 1'
#
loop_
_entity.id
_entity.type
_entity.pdbx_description
1 polymer ?
#
loop_
_entity_poly.entity_id
_entity_poly.type
_entity_poly.pdbx_seq_one_letter_code
_entity_poly.pdbx_strand_id
1 'polypeptide(L)'
;MSDIMSPAVDSDSKMGSDPTSRIAEVKEWLGSEFGRAGKEVPDFEYTPFSVSHLHNLCNLSQAKTRAAEILAKDFRLKAAEYRAQAARIREILESVGMAQENLPSNVVSSAQVLANVANLLNIRDTELSSFLVAMGDISLRKISVEEKRAKVEKDSKVLLDHTRKAIARLTYLKRTLAQLEDDVAPCEAQMDNWKTNLAVMAAKERQYMQQCANYKAMLNRVGYSPDISHGILVEMAEHRKELEKKTKPMLDTLRSYQDLPPDKALAALAIEDKKRQFAVAEKYLEDVLHSALTTTQ
;
A
#
# COMPACT_ATOMS: atom_id res chain seq x y z
N MET A 1 16.92 57.92 4.07
CA MET A 1 15.64 58.61 3.84
C MET A 1 15.99 59.96 3.25
N SER A 2 16.16 60.02 1.92
CA SER A 2 16.33 61.24 1.13
C SER A 2 16.56 60.84 -0.34
N ASP A 3 15.56 61.14 -1.17
CA ASP A 3 15.55 61.38 -2.61
C ASP A 3 16.47 60.56 -3.53
N ILE A 4 15.87 59.52 -4.12
CA ILE A 4 16.29 59.01 -5.44
C ILE A 4 15.46 59.75 -6.48
N MET A 5 16.10 60.76 -7.05
CA MET A 5 15.66 61.50 -8.23
C MET A 5 15.53 60.51 -9.39
N SER A 6 14.31 60.32 -9.88
CA SER A 6 14.06 59.58 -11.13
C SER A 6 14.61 60.38 -12.30
N PRO A 7 15.47 59.82 -13.17
CA PRO A 7 15.67 60.40 -14.47
C PRO A 7 14.53 59.95 -15.39
N ALA A 8 13.96 60.94 -16.06
CA ALA A 8 12.88 60.81 -17.01
C ALA A 8 13.18 59.74 -18.07
N VAL A 9 12.13 59.00 -18.40
CA VAL A 9 12.08 58.13 -19.57
C VAL A 9 12.06 59.04 -20.80
N ASP A 10 13.24 59.25 -21.40
CA ASP A 10 13.32 59.77 -22.75
C ASP A 10 12.86 58.67 -23.71
N SER A 11 11.64 58.87 -24.20
CA SER A 11 11.08 58.27 -25.39
C SER A 11 11.91 58.60 -26.63
N ASP A 12 11.89 57.66 -27.58
CA ASP A 12 12.35 57.76 -28.97
C ASP A 12 13.84 57.61 -29.28
N SER A 13 14.24 56.35 -29.52
CA SER A 13 15.18 56.03 -30.62
C SER A 13 14.92 54.62 -31.21
N LYS A 14 14.15 54.57 -32.30
CA LYS A 14 14.14 53.54 -33.36
C LYS A 14 13.95 52.07 -32.95
N MET A 15 12.71 51.69 -32.65
CA MET A 15 12.26 50.30 -32.66
C MET A 15 11.59 49.99 -34.02
N GLY A 16 12.40 49.66 -35.03
CA GLY A 16 11.92 49.42 -36.38
C GLY A 16 12.98 48.86 -37.31
N SER A 17 13.64 47.77 -36.93
CA SER A 17 14.33 46.91 -37.91
C SER A 17 13.29 45.97 -38.49
N ASP A 18 13.02 46.13 -39.79
CA ASP A 18 12.09 45.36 -40.60
C ASP A 18 12.32 43.84 -40.38
N PRO A 19 11.27 43.01 -40.17
CA PRO A 19 11.42 41.55 -40.08
C PRO A 19 12.22 40.97 -41.25
N THR A 20 12.16 41.59 -42.43
CA THR A 20 12.94 41.21 -43.61
C THR A 20 14.45 41.40 -43.40
N SER A 21 14.86 42.49 -42.72
CA SER A 21 16.26 42.77 -42.36
C SER A 21 16.79 41.74 -41.36
N ARG A 22 15.99 41.38 -40.35
CA ARG A 22 16.38 40.38 -39.34
C ARG A 22 16.55 38.99 -39.96
N ILE A 23 15.72 38.64 -40.94
CA ILE A 23 15.85 37.37 -41.68
C ILE A 23 17.15 37.35 -42.49
N ALA A 24 17.51 38.45 -43.15
CA ALA A 24 18.75 38.54 -43.92
C ALA A 24 19.99 38.40 -43.01
N GLU A 25 20.02 39.12 -41.88
CA GLU A 25 21.10 39.04 -40.89
C GLU A 25 21.27 37.62 -40.33
N VAL A 26 20.15 36.95 -40.00
CA VAL A 26 20.16 35.56 -39.51
C VAL A 26 20.66 34.59 -40.58
N LYS A 27 20.25 34.75 -41.84
CA LYS A 27 20.71 33.90 -42.96
C LYS A 27 22.20 34.04 -43.21
N GLU A 28 22.71 35.27 -43.23
CA GLU A 28 24.14 35.54 -43.40
C GLU A 28 24.95 34.96 -42.23
N TRP A 29 24.50 35.18 -40.99
CA TRP A 29 25.13 34.63 -39.80
C TRP A 29 25.17 33.09 -39.80
N LEU A 30 24.04 32.44 -40.11
CA LEU A 30 23.98 30.98 -40.22
C LEU A 30 24.90 30.46 -41.33
N GLY A 31 24.92 31.11 -42.49
CA GLY A 31 25.84 30.75 -43.58
C GLY A 31 27.31 30.84 -43.18
N SER A 32 27.69 31.90 -42.44
CA SER A 32 29.05 32.08 -41.94
C SER A 32 29.43 31.03 -40.88
N GLU A 33 28.59 30.77 -39.89
CA GLU A 33 28.87 29.82 -38.80
C GLU A 33 28.88 28.36 -39.28
N PHE A 34 27.89 27.97 -40.10
CA PHE A 34 27.85 26.62 -40.68
C PHE A 34 28.96 26.43 -41.71
N GLY A 35 29.29 27.46 -42.49
CA GLY A 35 30.44 27.47 -43.40
C GLY A 35 31.77 27.27 -42.67
N ARG A 36 31.99 27.94 -41.52
CA ARG A 36 33.15 27.69 -40.66
C ARG A 36 33.23 26.25 -40.14
N ALA A 37 32.08 25.60 -39.95
CA ALA A 37 31.98 24.21 -39.51
C ALA A 37 32.01 23.19 -40.67
N GLY A 38 32.12 23.64 -41.93
CA GLY A 38 32.07 22.78 -43.12
C GLY A 38 30.72 22.08 -43.30
N LYS A 39 29.63 22.69 -42.82
CA LYS A 39 28.27 22.15 -42.88
C LYS A 39 27.36 23.08 -43.68
N GLU A 40 26.32 22.52 -44.27
CA GLU A 40 25.24 23.30 -44.86
C GLU A 40 24.24 23.73 -43.78
N VAL A 41 23.59 24.88 -43.99
CA VAL A 41 22.55 25.37 -43.09
C VAL A 41 21.32 24.46 -43.25
N PRO A 42 20.81 23.82 -42.19
CA PRO A 42 19.62 22.99 -42.28
C PRO A 42 18.41 23.80 -42.73
N ASP A 43 17.52 23.18 -43.50
CA ASP A 43 16.25 23.80 -43.87
C ASP A 43 15.33 23.91 -42.63
N PHE A 44 14.82 25.11 -42.37
CA PHE A 44 13.85 25.36 -41.30
C PHE A 44 12.87 26.47 -41.68
N GLU A 45 11.72 26.49 -41.01
CA GLU A 45 10.70 27.50 -41.25
C GLU A 45 11.04 28.83 -40.58
N TYR A 46 11.04 29.90 -41.38
CA TYR A 46 11.22 31.27 -40.92
C TYR A 46 9.90 31.83 -40.37
N THR A 47 9.49 31.34 -39.20
CA THR A 47 8.39 31.93 -38.43
C THR A 47 8.88 33.17 -37.68
N PRO A 48 8.01 34.17 -37.37
CA PRO A 48 8.43 35.36 -36.62
C PRO A 48 9.08 35.02 -35.26
N PHE A 49 8.62 33.95 -34.61
CA PHE A 49 9.22 33.42 -33.38
C PHE A 49 10.62 32.84 -33.61
N SER A 50 10.79 31.97 -34.62
CA SER A 50 12.11 31.37 -34.93
C SER A 50 13.12 32.43 -35.35
N VAL A 51 12.71 33.41 -36.18
CA VAL A 51 13.55 34.54 -36.59
C VAL A 51 13.96 35.40 -35.40
N SER A 52 13.03 35.73 -34.49
CA SER A 52 13.38 36.52 -33.30
C SER A 52 14.33 35.77 -32.37
N HIS A 53 14.14 34.45 -32.19
CA HIS A 53 15.02 33.64 -31.37
C HIS A 53 16.43 33.51 -31.99
N LEU A 54 16.50 33.24 -33.30
CA LEU A 54 17.76 33.16 -34.04
C LEU A 54 18.48 34.52 -34.12
N HIS A 55 17.75 35.62 -34.24
CA HIS A 55 18.34 36.97 -34.20
C HIS A 55 18.97 37.27 -32.84
N ASN A 56 18.30 36.88 -31.74
CA ASN A 56 18.88 36.98 -30.40
C ASN A 56 20.14 36.11 -30.24
N LEU A 57 20.13 34.89 -30.76
CA LEU A 57 21.31 34.02 -30.77
C LEU A 57 22.44 34.60 -31.62
N CYS A 58 22.13 35.16 -32.79
CA CYS A 58 23.07 35.86 -33.66
C CYS A 58 23.73 37.03 -32.92
N ASN A 59 22.94 37.91 -32.30
CA ASN A 59 23.48 39.05 -31.53
C ASN A 59 24.37 38.58 -30.37
N LEU A 60 23.94 37.55 -29.62
CA LEU A 60 24.73 37.00 -28.53
C LEU A 60 26.03 36.36 -29.04
N SER A 61 25.98 35.61 -30.14
CA SER A 61 27.14 34.99 -30.76
C SER A 61 28.14 36.05 -31.23
N GLN A 62 27.68 37.04 -32.01
CA GLN A 62 28.51 38.14 -32.47
C GLN A 62 29.12 38.94 -31.32
N ALA A 63 28.35 39.24 -30.27
CA ALA A 63 28.85 39.93 -29.09
C ALA A 63 29.96 39.13 -28.38
N LYS A 64 29.78 37.81 -28.23
CA LYS A 64 30.79 36.90 -27.67
C LYS A 64 32.03 36.81 -28.55
N THR A 65 31.87 36.69 -29.87
CA THR A 65 32.99 36.66 -30.82
C THR A 65 33.80 37.96 -30.76
N ARG A 66 33.13 39.12 -30.77
CA ARG A 66 33.81 40.42 -30.61
C ARG A 66 34.54 40.53 -29.27
N ALA A 67 33.92 40.10 -28.17
CA ALA A 67 34.57 40.09 -26.86
C ALA A 67 35.81 39.17 -26.84
N ALA A 68 35.72 37.99 -27.43
CA ALA A 68 36.84 37.06 -27.56
C ALA A 68 37.97 37.63 -28.43
N GLU A 69 37.64 38.32 -29.52
CA GLU A 69 38.62 39.00 -30.38
C GLU A 69 39.35 40.13 -29.64
N ILE A 70 38.62 40.96 -28.89
CA ILE A 70 39.21 42.01 -28.05
C ILE A 70 40.16 41.39 -27.04
N LEU A 71 39.72 40.35 -26.32
CA LEU A 71 40.55 39.67 -25.34
C LEU A 71 41.79 39.02 -25.98
N ALA A 72 41.65 38.44 -27.16
CA ALA A 72 42.77 37.86 -27.90
C ALA A 72 43.79 38.93 -28.35
N LYS A 73 43.33 40.13 -28.73
CA LYS A 73 44.21 41.27 -29.04
C LYS A 73 44.93 41.77 -27.78
N ASP A 74 44.21 41.94 -26.67
CA ASP A 74 44.77 42.34 -25.38
C ASP A 74 45.85 41.37 -24.90
N PHE A 75 45.56 40.06 -24.93
CA PHE A 75 46.56 39.05 -24.56
C PHE A 75 47.79 39.05 -25.46
N ARG A 76 47.65 39.31 -26.76
CA ARG A 76 48.79 39.44 -27.67
C ARG A 76 49.66 40.65 -27.32
N LEU A 77 49.05 41.80 -27.05
CA LEU A 77 49.76 43.01 -26.62
C LEU A 77 50.49 42.77 -25.31
N LYS A 78 49.79 42.26 -24.29
CA LYS A 78 50.36 41.94 -22.99
C LYS A 78 51.51 40.93 -23.09
N ALA A 79 51.38 39.92 -23.95
CA ALA A 79 52.46 38.97 -24.18
C ALA A 79 53.67 39.60 -24.90
N ALA A 80 53.47 40.60 -25.76
CA ALA A 80 54.56 41.35 -26.38
C ALA A 80 55.28 42.22 -25.32
N GLU A 81 54.52 42.92 -24.47
CA GLU A 81 55.06 43.72 -23.37
C GLU A 81 55.88 42.87 -22.38
N TYR A 82 55.36 41.72 -21.95
CA TYR A 82 56.11 40.82 -21.06
C TYR A 82 57.41 40.31 -21.71
N ARG A 83 57.41 40.01 -23.01
CA ARG A 83 58.63 39.61 -23.74
C ARG A 83 59.65 40.75 -23.81
N ALA A 84 59.21 41.97 -24.09
CA ALA A 84 60.06 43.15 -24.12
C ALA A 84 60.67 43.43 -22.73
N GLN A 85 59.86 43.35 -21.68
CA GLN A 85 60.32 43.54 -20.30
C GLN A 85 61.28 42.43 -19.88
N ALA A 86 61.03 41.17 -20.25
CA ALA A 86 61.95 40.06 -19.98
C ALA A 86 63.30 40.26 -20.69
N ALA A 87 63.29 40.75 -21.94
CA ALA A 87 64.52 41.09 -22.66
C ALA A 87 65.30 42.23 -21.97
N ARG A 88 64.60 43.30 -21.55
CA ARG A 88 65.20 44.41 -20.79
C ARG A 88 65.82 43.95 -19.47
N ILE A 89 65.13 43.10 -18.71
CA ILE A 89 65.66 42.57 -17.44
C ILE A 89 66.90 41.71 -17.69
N ARG A 90 66.88 40.88 -18.75
CA ARG A 90 68.04 40.07 -19.14
C ARG A 90 69.25 40.93 -19.46
N GLU A 91 69.10 41.97 -20.27
CA GLU A 91 70.17 42.90 -20.62
C GLU A 91 70.76 43.60 -19.37
N ILE A 92 69.90 44.02 -18.43
CA ILE A 92 70.36 44.59 -17.15
C ILE A 92 71.17 43.57 -16.35
N LEU A 93 70.71 42.33 -16.23
CA LEU A 93 71.42 41.27 -15.50
C LEU A 93 72.77 40.96 -16.16
N GLU A 94 72.82 40.88 -17.49
CA GLU A 94 74.06 40.72 -18.26
C GLU A 94 75.05 41.87 -17.98
N SER A 95 74.57 43.11 -17.94
CA SER A 95 75.41 44.30 -17.67
C SER A 95 76.06 44.31 -16.29
N VAL A 96 75.45 43.65 -15.30
CA VAL A 96 75.96 43.51 -13.91
C VAL A 96 76.70 42.17 -13.72
N GLY A 97 76.87 41.38 -14.79
CA GLY A 97 77.56 40.08 -14.75
C GLY A 97 76.72 38.93 -14.16
N MET A 98 75.44 39.15 -13.91
CA MET A 98 74.47 38.18 -13.39
C MET A 98 73.70 37.45 -14.51
N ALA A 99 74.35 37.22 -15.64
CA ALA A 99 73.76 36.43 -16.72
C ALA A 99 73.48 35.00 -16.24
N GLN A 100 72.46 34.35 -16.81
CA GLN A 100 72.01 33.03 -16.38
C GLN A 100 73.12 31.98 -16.48
N GLU A 101 73.94 32.08 -17.53
CA GLU A 101 75.11 31.23 -17.79
C GLU A 101 76.24 31.38 -16.77
N ASN A 102 76.29 32.51 -16.06
CA ASN A 102 77.32 32.79 -15.05
C ASN A 102 76.88 32.36 -13.64
N LEU A 103 75.61 31.96 -13.47
CA LEU A 103 75.06 31.55 -12.18
C LEU A 103 75.30 30.06 -11.90
N PRO A 104 75.58 29.68 -10.64
CA PRO A 104 75.59 28.28 -10.23
C PRO A 104 74.26 27.58 -10.56
N SER A 105 74.32 26.33 -11.04
CA SER A 105 73.15 25.57 -11.48
C SER A 105 72.07 25.38 -10.40
N ASN A 106 72.47 25.31 -9.13
CA ASN A 106 71.56 25.23 -7.98
C ASN A 106 70.79 26.52 -7.74
N VAL A 107 71.36 27.68 -8.06
CA VAL A 107 70.67 28.99 -7.94
C VAL A 107 69.63 29.12 -9.04
N VAL A 108 69.99 28.73 -10.27
CA VAL A 108 69.08 28.73 -11.42
C VAL A 108 67.89 27.80 -11.17
N SER A 109 68.14 26.57 -10.69
CA SER A 109 67.06 25.62 -10.39
C SER A 109 66.14 26.11 -9.27
N SER A 110 66.70 26.71 -8.21
CA SER A 110 65.90 27.25 -7.10
C SER A 110 65.02 28.42 -7.54
N ALA A 111 65.56 29.36 -8.33
CA ALA A 111 64.80 30.47 -8.89
C ALA A 111 63.69 29.99 -9.84
N GLN A 112 63.97 28.95 -10.65
CA GLN A 112 62.96 28.35 -11.53
C GLN A 112 61.82 27.71 -10.73
N VAL A 113 62.12 26.99 -9.65
CA VAL A 113 61.10 26.42 -8.76
C VAL A 113 60.26 27.54 -8.15
N LEU A 114 60.88 28.60 -7.64
CA LEU A 114 60.16 29.73 -7.04
C LEU A 114 59.23 30.41 -8.06
N ALA A 115 59.71 30.67 -9.28
CA ALA A 115 58.90 31.22 -10.36
C ALA A 115 57.74 30.30 -10.76
N ASN A 116 57.98 28.99 -10.82
CA ASN A 116 56.94 28.01 -11.15
C ASN A 116 55.85 27.97 -10.06
N VAL A 117 56.23 27.94 -8.79
CA VAL A 117 55.28 27.96 -7.68
C VAL A 117 54.52 29.30 -7.65
N ALA A 118 55.21 30.42 -7.90
CA ALA A 118 54.57 31.74 -8.00
C ALA A 118 53.49 31.78 -9.11
N ASN A 119 53.82 31.26 -10.30
CA ASN A 119 52.87 31.15 -11.40
C ASN A 119 51.69 30.22 -11.07
N LEU A 120 51.94 29.10 -10.41
CA LEU A 120 50.89 28.15 -10.00
C LEU A 120 49.94 28.77 -8.96
N LEU A 121 50.48 29.55 -8.03
CA LEU A 121 49.73 30.29 -7.02
C LEU A 121 49.13 31.60 -7.55
N ASN A 122 49.45 31.97 -8.80
CA ASN A 122 49.05 33.21 -9.46
C ASN A 122 49.44 34.47 -8.65
N ILE A 123 50.64 34.46 -8.07
CA ILE A 123 51.24 35.62 -7.38
C ILE A 123 52.23 36.34 -8.30
N ARG A 124 52.39 37.65 -8.07
CA ARG A 124 53.18 38.55 -8.94
C ARG A 124 54.57 38.87 -8.41
N ASP A 125 54.83 38.52 -7.15
CA ASP A 125 56.08 38.76 -6.45
C ASP A 125 56.66 37.45 -5.93
N THR A 126 57.87 37.53 -5.38
CA THR A 126 58.54 36.41 -4.71
C THR A 126 58.56 36.59 -3.19
N GLU A 127 57.61 37.36 -2.64
CA GLU A 127 57.55 37.67 -1.21
C GLU A 127 56.97 36.50 -0.42
N LEU A 128 57.60 36.15 0.69
CA LEU A 128 57.19 35.01 1.52
C LEU A 128 55.74 35.16 2.02
N SER A 129 55.33 36.38 2.37
CA SER A 129 53.97 36.67 2.82
C SER A 129 52.93 36.33 1.74
N SER A 130 53.17 36.71 0.49
CA SER A 130 52.32 36.41 -0.66
C SER A 130 52.19 34.90 -0.88
N PHE A 131 53.29 34.15 -0.81
CA PHE A 131 53.26 32.68 -0.87
C PHE A 131 52.42 32.07 0.25
N LEU A 132 52.63 32.51 1.50
CA LEU A 132 51.91 31.97 2.65
C LEU A 132 50.41 32.21 2.57
N VAL A 133 49.98 33.40 2.14
CA VAL A 133 48.56 33.72 1.94
C VAL A 133 47.96 32.85 0.82
N ALA A 134 48.60 32.79 -0.35
CA ALA A 134 48.08 32.01 -1.47
C ALA A 134 48.02 30.50 -1.17
N MET A 135 49.02 29.96 -0.47
CA MET A 135 49.00 28.57 -0.01
C MET A 135 47.89 28.33 1.03
N GLY A 136 47.68 29.27 1.94
CA GLY A 136 46.57 29.23 2.90
C GLY A 136 45.21 29.21 2.22
N ASP A 137 45.00 30.09 1.24
CA ASP A 137 43.75 30.17 0.47
C ASP A 137 43.48 28.88 -0.33
N ILE A 138 44.50 28.29 -0.95
CA ILE A 138 44.36 27.00 -1.64
C ILE A 138 44.06 25.88 -0.65
N SER A 139 44.71 25.87 0.51
CA SER A 139 44.49 24.85 1.54
C SER A 139 43.07 24.91 2.09
N LEU A 140 42.55 26.12 2.37
CA LEU A 140 41.16 26.32 2.80
C LEU A 140 40.16 25.90 1.71
N ARG A 141 40.42 26.29 0.45
CA ARG A 141 39.58 25.85 -0.68
C ARG A 141 39.59 24.34 -0.84
N LYS A 142 40.74 23.69 -0.69
CA LYS A 142 40.87 22.22 -0.73
C LYS A 142 40.00 21.57 0.34
N ILE A 143 40.09 22.02 1.59
CA ILE A 143 39.29 21.49 2.70
C ILE A 143 37.79 21.67 2.43
N SER A 144 37.36 22.84 1.96
CA SER A 144 35.95 23.10 1.62
C SER A 144 35.44 22.19 0.51
N VAL A 145 36.27 21.91 -0.51
CA VAL A 145 35.92 20.99 -1.60
C VAL A 145 35.86 19.55 -1.09
N GLU A 146 36.79 19.13 -0.24
CA GLU A 146 36.80 17.80 0.37
C GLU A 146 35.56 17.58 1.25
N GLU A 147 35.15 18.57 2.03
CA GLU A 147 33.93 18.52 2.85
C GLU A 147 32.67 18.39 1.98
N LYS A 148 32.54 19.20 0.91
CA LYS A 148 31.44 19.11 -0.04
C LYS A 148 31.40 17.74 -0.73
N ARG A 149 32.57 17.20 -1.10
CA ARG A 149 32.69 15.87 -1.70
C ARG A 149 32.24 14.78 -0.73
N ALA A 150 32.67 14.84 0.53
CA ALA A 150 32.26 13.89 1.56
C ALA A 150 30.74 13.93 1.81
N LYS A 151 30.14 15.13 1.81
CA LYS A 151 28.69 15.31 1.92
C LYS A 151 27.96 14.67 0.74
N VAL A 152 28.35 14.98 -0.49
CA VAL A 152 27.76 14.39 -1.69
C VAL A 152 27.90 12.87 -1.71
N GLU A 153 29.04 12.33 -1.26
CA GLU A 153 29.24 10.89 -1.17
C GLU A 153 28.29 10.24 -0.15
N LYS A 154 28.07 10.89 1.01
CA LYS A 154 27.11 10.43 2.02
C LYS A 154 25.68 10.46 1.47
N ASP A 155 25.28 11.57 0.86
CA ASP A 155 23.94 11.73 0.28
C ASP A 155 23.69 10.73 -0.86
N SER A 156 24.70 10.48 -1.69
CA SER A 156 24.67 9.45 -2.74
C SER A 156 24.44 8.05 -2.17
N LYS A 157 25.17 7.67 -1.10
CA LYS A 157 24.97 6.38 -0.42
C LYS A 157 23.55 6.23 0.13
N VAL A 158 23.02 7.29 0.76
CA VAL A 158 21.65 7.31 1.28
C VAL A 158 20.63 7.17 0.15
N LEU A 159 20.80 7.89 -0.95
CA LEU A 159 19.89 7.82 -2.10
C LEU A 159 19.91 6.44 -2.77
N LEU A 160 21.08 5.82 -2.88
CA LEU A 160 21.21 4.45 -3.39
C LEU A 160 20.46 3.43 -2.50
N ASP A 161 20.54 3.56 -1.17
CA ASP A 161 19.80 2.69 -0.26
C ASP A 161 18.27 2.85 -0.40
N HIS A 162 17.78 4.10 -0.48
CA HIS A 162 16.36 4.38 -0.76
C HIS A 162 15.91 3.77 -2.10
N THR A 163 16.73 3.91 -3.13
CA THR A 163 16.45 3.37 -4.46
C THR A 163 16.37 1.85 -4.43
N ARG A 164 17.31 1.18 -3.75
CA ARG A 164 17.28 -0.29 -3.56
C ARG A 164 16.03 -0.75 -2.83
N LYS A 165 15.64 -0.07 -1.74
CA LYS A 165 14.41 -0.36 -0.99
C LYS A 165 13.16 -0.16 -1.85
N ALA A 166 13.11 0.89 -2.67
CA ALA A 166 12.00 1.14 -3.58
C ALA A 166 11.89 0.05 -4.66
N ILE A 167 13.02 -0.37 -5.25
CA ILE A 167 13.05 -1.45 -6.24
C ILE A 167 12.60 -2.78 -5.62
N ALA A 168 13.05 -3.10 -4.41
CA ALA A 168 12.62 -4.33 -3.71
C ALA A 168 11.10 -4.33 -3.45
N ARG A 169 10.54 -3.21 -2.97
CA ARG A 169 9.09 -3.06 -2.78
C ARG A 169 8.32 -3.16 -4.09
N LEU A 170 8.78 -2.50 -5.15
CA LEU A 170 8.16 -2.58 -6.47
C LEU A 170 8.16 -4.02 -6.99
N THR A 171 9.26 -4.74 -6.82
CA THR A 171 9.37 -6.14 -7.24
C THR A 171 8.40 -7.04 -6.46
N TYR A 172 8.28 -6.83 -5.15
CA TYR A 172 7.30 -7.53 -4.32
C TYR A 172 5.87 -7.25 -4.78
N LEU A 173 5.50 -5.98 -4.96
CA LEU A 173 4.17 -5.58 -5.41
C LEU A 173 3.83 -6.17 -6.78
N LYS A 174 4.77 -6.18 -7.73
CA LYS A 174 4.56 -6.82 -9.04
C LYS A 174 4.28 -8.31 -8.92
N ARG A 175 4.97 -9.02 -8.02
CA ARG A 175 4.71 -10.45 -7.77
C ARG A 175 3.33 -10.68 -7.17
N THR A 176 2.94 -9.87 -6.18
CA THR A 176 1.62 -9.98 -5.55
C THR A 176 0.51 -9.67 -6.54
N LEU A 177 0.68 -8.67 -7.39
CA LEU A 177 -0.27 -8.34 -8.45
C LEU A 177 -0.43 -9.50 -9.43
N ALA A 178 0.67 -10.09 -9.90
CA ALA A 178 0.60 -11.26 -10.79
C ALA A 178 -0.13 -12.45 -10.14
N GLN A 179 0.13 -12.73 -8.85
CA GLN A 179 -0.60 -13.79 -8.13
C GLN A 179 -2.09 -13.49 -8.04
N LEU A 180 -2.46 -12.25 -7.73
CA LEU A 180 -3.87 -11.85 -7.67
C LEU A 180 -4.55 -11.96 -9.03
N GLU A 181 -3.87 -11.58 -10.11
CA GLU A 181 -4.36 -11.74 -11.48
C GLU A 181 -4.59 -13.22 -11.83
N ASP A 182 -3.66 -14.10 -11.45
CA ASP A 182 -3.79 -15.56 -11.65
C ASP A 182 -4.97 -16.15 -10.82
N ASP A 183 -5.24 -15.60 -9.63
CA ASP A 183 -6.31 -16.06 -8.74
C ASP A 183 -7.73 -15.61 -9.16
N VAL A 184 -7.86 -14.64 -10.08
CA VAL A 184 -9.18 -14.16 -10.57
C VAL A 184 -9.96 -15.28 -11.27
N ALA A 185 -9.35 -15.94 -12.25
CA ALA A 185 -10.01 -16.98 -13.04
C ALA A 185 -10.57 -18.15 -12.21
N PRO A 186 -9.82 -18.76 -11.26
CA PRO A 186 -10.38 -19.82 -10.42
C PRO A 186 -11.48 -19.31 -9.47
N CYS A 187 -11.38 -18.08 -8.98
CA CYS A 187 -12.44 -17.50 -8.15
C CYS A 187 -13.72 -17.27 -8.96
N GLU A 188 -13.63 -16.74 -10.17
CA GLU A 188 -14.78 -16.59 -11.09
C GLU A 188 -15.44 -17.93 -11.40
N ALA A 189 -14.64 -18.95 -11.74
CA ALA A 189 -15.16 -20.30 -11.99
C ALA A 189 -15.87 -20.89 -10.75
N GLN A 190 -15.33 -20.65 -9.55
CA GLN A 190 -15.95 -21.06 -8.30
C GLN A 190 -17.28 -20.33 -8.05
N MET A 191 -17.34 -19.02 -8.30
CA MET A 191 -18.57 -18.24 -8.18
C MET A 191 -19.64 -18.73 -9.16
N ASP A 192 -19.27 -19.03 -10.41
CA ASP A 192 -20.20 -19.56 -11.41
C ASP A 192 -20.75 -20.93 -11.03
N ASN A 193 -19.91 -21.80 -10.45
CA ASN A 193 -20.35 -23.08 -9.90
C ASN A 193 -21.34 -22.88 -8.74
N TRP A 194 -21.04 -21.98 -7.79
CA TRP A 194 -21.95 -21.66 -6.69
C TRP A 194 -23.28 -21.08 -7.19
N LYS A 195 -23.25 -20.19 -8.18
CA LYS A 195 -24.44 -19.62 -8.80
C LYS A 195 -25.30 -20.70 -9.44
N THR A 196 -24.69 -21.65 -10.14
CA THR A 196 -25.39 -22.79 -10.75
C THR A 196 -25.99 -23.71 -9.69
N ASN A 197 -25.22 -24.06 -8.65
CA ASN A 197 -25.69 -24.89 -7.55
C ASN A 197 -26.85 -24.23 -6.79
N LEU A 198 -26.78 -22.92 -6.56
CA LEU A 198 -27.84 -22.17 -5.91
C LEU A 198 -29.14 -22.21 -6.73
N ALA A 199 -29.05 -22.08 -8.05
CA ALA A 199 -30.22 -22.20 -8.93
C ALA A 199 -30.86 -23.60 -8.85
N VAL A 200 -30.04 -24.66 -8.78
CA VAL A 200 -30.52 -26.04 -8.58
C VAL A 200 -31.17 -26.20 -7.21
N MET A 201 -30.58 -25.66 -6.14
CA MET A 201 -31.15 -25.73 -4.79
C MET A 201 -32.49 -25.00 -4.70
N ALA A 202 -32.61 -23.82 -5.30
CA ALA A 202 -33.86 -23.07 -5.36
C ALA A 202 -34.96 -23.83 -6.15
N ALA A 203 -34.58 -24.56 -7.20
CA ALA A 203 -35.52 -25.42 -7.93
C ALA A 203 -36.00 -26.60 -7.07
N LYS A 204 -35.10 -27.26 -6.35
CA LYS A 204 -35.42 -28.36 -5.43
C LYS A 204 -36.28 -27.90 -4.25
N GLU A 205 -36.00 -26.72 -3.70
CA GLU A 205 -36.81 -26.10 -2.64
C GLU A 205 -38.26 -25.93 -3.10
N ARG A 206 -38.48 -25.35 -4.30
CA ARG A 206 -39.83 -25.22 -4.88
C ARG A 206 -40.50 -26.57 -5.07
N GLN A 207 -39.76 -27.57 -5.55
CA GLN A 207 -40.27 -28.94 -5.71
C GLN A 207 -40.71 -29.53 -4.36
N TYR A 208 -39.89 -29.42 -3.32
CA TYR A 208 -40.23 -29.94 -1.99
C TYR A 208 -41.39 -29.19 -1.36
N MET A 209 -41.46 -27.86 -1.50
CA MET A 209 -42.62 -27.09 -1.06
C MET A 209 -43.91 -27.58 -1.73
N GLN A 210 -43.87 -27.81 -3.05
CA GLN A 210 -45.02 -28.32 -3.79
C GLN A 210 -45.39 -29.74 -3.37
N GLN A 211 -44.41 -30.62 -3.14
CA GLN A 211 -44.64 -31.97 -2.62
C GLN A 211 -45.27 -31.94 -1.22
N CYS A 212 -44.75 -31.12 -0.30
CA CYS A 212 -45.31 -30.93 1.03
C CYS A 212 -46.76 -30.42 0.96
N ALA A 213 -47.04 -29.45 0.09
CA ALA A 213 -48.40 -28.97 -0.14
C ALA A 213 -49.32 -30.08 -0.67
N ASN A 214 -48.85 -30.88 -1.62
CA ASN A 214 -49.60 -32.01 -2.18
C ASN A 214 -49.89 -33.09 -1.13
N TYR A 215 -48.90 -33.49 -0.33
CA TYR A 215 -49.09 -34.47 0.74
C TYR A 215 -50.03 -33.94 1.82
N LYS A 216 -49.93 -32.65 2.18
CA LYS A 216 -50.87 -32.01 3.11
C LYS A 216 -52.30 -32.02 2.57
N ALA A 217 -52.49 -31.74 1.28
CA ALA A 217 -53.80 -31.84 0.64
C ALA A 217 -54.33 -33.29 0.62
N MET A 218 -53.47 -34.28 0.37
CA MET A 218 -53.82 -35.70 0.41
C MET A 218 -54.23 -36.16 1.82
N LEU A 219 -53.46 -35.78 2.86
CA LEU A 219 -53.79 -36.05 4.26
C LEU A 219 -55.15 -35.44 4.63
N ASN A 220 -55.39 -34.19 4.25
CA ASN A 220 -56.68 -33.53 4.46
C ASN A 220 -57.82 -34.27 3.75
N ARG A 221 -57.62 -34.77 2.53
CA ARG A 221 -58.62 -35.56 1.78
C ARG A 221 -58.97 -36.87 2.49
N VAL A 222 -58.00 -37.51 3.13
CA VAL A 222 -58.20 -38.76 3.90
C VAL A 222 -58.79 -38.47 5.29
N GLY A 223 -59.03 -37.20 5.64
CA GLY A 223 -59.61 -36.80 6.92
C GLY A 223 -58.65 -36.91 8.10
N TYR A 224 -57.34 -36.88 7.83
CA TYR A 224 -56.32 -36.91 8.87
C TYR A 224 -56.42 -35.66 9.77
N SER A 225 -56.63 -35.86 11.07
CA SER A 225 -56.45 -34.83 12.09
C SER A 225 -55.17 -35.11 12.90
N PRO A 226 -54.50 -34.07 13.42
CA PRO A 226 -53.31 -34.24 14.27
C PRO A 226 -53.57 -35.19 15.46
N ASP A 227 -54.81 -35.26 15.95
CA ASP A 227 -55.23 -36.11 17.07
C ASP A 227 -55.10 -37.62 16.80
N ILE A 228 -55.08 -38.03 15.52
CA ILE A 228 -54.88 -39.43 15.10
C ILE A 228 -53.39 -39.71 14.85
N SER A 229 -52.51 -38.77 15.20
CA SER A 229 -51.06 -39.02 15.19
C SER A 229 -50.70 -40.12 16.19
N HIS A 230 -49.73 -40.97 15.84
CA HIS A 230 -49.32 -42.10 16.67
C HIS A 230 -48.95 -41.66 18.10
N GLY A 231 -48.23 -40.54 18.25
CA GLY A 231 -47.87 -40.02 19.56
C GLY A 231 -49.09 -39.69 20.43
N ILE A 232 -50.07 -38.98 19.86
CA ILE A 232 -51.30 -38.61 20.58
C ILE A 232 -52.16 -39.84 20.88
N LEU A 233 -52.23 -40.80 19.95
CA LEU A 233 -52.94 -42.06 20.18
C LEU A 233 -52.32 -42.89 21.30
N VAL A 234 -50.99 -42.92 21.40
CA VAL A 234 -50.27 -43.58 22.50
C VAL A 234 -50.57 -42.88 23.81
N GLU A 235 -50.48 -41.55 23.87
CA GLU A 235 -50.84 -40.77 25.06
C GLU A 235 -52.30 -40.99 25.48
N MET A 236 -53.25 -41.01 24.54
CA MET A 236 -54.65 -41.31 24.81
C MET A 236 -54.86 -42.75 25.30
N ALA A 237 -54.11 -43.72 24.78
CA ALA A 237 -54.16 -45.11 25.21
C ALA A 237 -53.59 -45.28 26.63
N GLU A 238 -52.50 -44.59 26.95
CA GLU A 238 -51.91 -44.56 28.29
C GLU A 238 -52.86 -43.90 29.28
N HIS A 239 -53.44 -42.75 28.94
CA HIS A 239 -54.44 -42.08 29.78
C HIS A 239 -55.68 -42.95 30.00
N ARG A 240 -56.15 -43.66 28.95
CA ARG A 240 -57.24 -44.63 29.07
C ARG A 240 -56.88 -45.77 30.03
N LYS A 241 -55.68 -46.33 29.91
CA LYS A 241 -55.19 -47.39 30.79
C LYS A 241 -55.09 -46.92 32.25
N GLU A 242 -54.68 -45.68 32.48
CA GLU A 242 -54.63 -45.09 33.81
C GLU A 242 -56.03 -44.85 34.40
N LEU A 243 -56.98 -44.37 33.59
CA LEU A 243 -58.38 -44.27 33.97
C LEU A 243 -58.94 -45.65 34.32
N GLU A 244 -58.70 -46.67 33.49
CA GLU A 244 -59.17 -48.04 33.74
C GLU A 244 -58.60 -48.60 35.05
N LYS A 245 -57.34 -48.31 35.37
CA LYS A 245 -56.72 -48.68 36.66
C LYS A 245 -57.45 -48.03 37.85
N LYS A 246 -57.96 -46.80 37.70
CA LYS A 246 -58.71 -46.09 38.74
C LYS A 246 -60.18 -46.54 38.81
N THR A 247 -60.81 -46.84 37.67
CA THR A 247 -62.24 -47.19 37.59
C THR A 247 -62.51 -48.65 37.94
N LYS A 248 -61.63 -49.60 37.62
CA LYS A 248 -61.77 -51.02 38.01
C LYS A 248 -62.07 -51.23 39.50
N PRO A 249 -61.29 -50.69 40.45
CA PRO A 249 -61.59 -50.88 41.87
C PRO A 249 -62.89 -50.19 42.29
N MET A 250 -63.28 -49.07 41.66
CA MET A 250 -64.57 -48.42 41.91
C MET A 250 -65.76 -49.23 41.36
N LEU A 251 -65.57 -49.95 40.26
CA LEU A 251 -66.59 -50.83 39.70
C LEU A 251 -66.72 -52.12 40.53
N ASP A 252 -65.60 -52.65 41.02
CA ASP A 252 -65.59 -53.80 41.93
C ASP A 252 -66.25 -53.47 43.27
N THR A 253 -66.06 -52.26 43.82
CA THR A 253 -66.83 -51.82 45.00
C THR A 253 -68.31 -51.63 44.68
N LEU A 254 -68.67 -51.08 43.51
CA LEU A 254 -70.07 -50.98 43.10
C LEU A 254 -70.72 -52.35 42.95
N ARG A 255 -69.99 -53.34 42.44
CA ARG A 255 -70.44 -54.73 42.28
C ARG A 255 -70.67 -55.41 43.63
N SER A 256 -69.81 -55.16 44.62
CA SER A 256 -70.03 -55.70 45.97
C SER A 256 -71.26 -55.10 46.67
N TYR A 257 -71.66 -53.87 46.32
CA TYR A 257 -72.94 -53.30 46.77
C TYR A 257 -74.17 -53.92 46.07
N GLN A 258 -74.00 -54.50 44.88
CA GLN A 258 -75.07 -55.17 44.13
C GLN A 258 -75.46 -56.54 44.71
N ASP A 259 -74.61 -57.13 45.55
CA ASP A 259 -74.89 -58.40 46.26
C ASP A 259 -75.78 -58.20 47.51
N LEU A 260 -76.10 -56.95 47.90
CA LEU A 260 -77.03 -56.65 48.99
C LEU A 260 -78.43 -56.30 48.43
N PRO A 261 -79.51 -56.96 48.91
CA PRO A 261 -80.87 -56.66 48.47
C PRO A 261 -81.25 -55.18 48.75
N PRO A 262 -82.00 -54.51 47.85
CA PRO A 262 -82.26 -53.07 47.93
C PRO A 262 -83.20 -52.61 49.06
N ASP A 263 -83.64 -53.52 49.94
CA ASP A 263 -84.62 -53.26 51.00
C ASP A 263 -84.02 -53.57 52.38
N LYS A 264 -84.00 -52.55 53.25
CA LYS A 264 -83.35 -52.56 54.58
C LYS A 264 -83.92 -53.64 55.51
N ALA A 265 -85.19 -54.01 55.34
CA ALA A 265 -85.84 -55.05 56.13
C ALA A 265 -85.41 -56.47 55.70
N LEU A 266 -85.22 -56.71 54.40
CA LEU A 266 -84.78 -58.00 53.87
C LEU A 266 -83.27 -58.24 54.05
N ALA A 267 -82.47 -57.17 54.03
CA ALA A 267 -81.05 -57.24 54.38
C ALA A 267 -80.84 -57.66 55.85
N ALA A 268 -81.67 -57.18 56.77
CA ALA A 268 -81.60 -57.59 58.18
C ALA A 268 -81.96 -59.08 58.37
N LEU A 269 -82.95 -59.59 57.63
CA LEU A 269 -83.37 -60.99 57.68
C LEU A 269 -82.32 -61.93 57.04
N ALA A 270 -81.69 -61.51 55.94
CA ALA A 270 -80.58 -62.24 55.33
C ALA A 270 -79.32 -62.26 56.23
N ILE A 271 -79.05 -61.18 56.97
CA ILE A 271 -78.01 -61.14 58.00
C ILE A 271 -78.37 -62.11 59.15
N GLU A 272 -79.62 -62.16 59.58
CA GLU A 272 -80.07 -63.05 60.66
C GLU A 272 -80.04 -64.54 60.25
N ASP A 273 -80.39 -64.86 59.00
CA ASP A 273 -80.26 -66.23 58.45
C ASP A 273 -78.79 -66.64 58.31
N LYS A 274 -77.91 -65.73 57.89
CA LYS A 274 -76.46 -65.99 57.88
C LYS A 274 -75.88 -66.12 59.28
N LYS A 275 -76.36 -65.35 60.26
CA LYS A 275 -76.01 -65.53 61.68
C LYS A 275 -76.49 -66.88 62.23
N ARG A 276 -77.70 -67.33 61.86
CA ARG A 276 -78.17 -68.68 62.22
C ARG A 276 -77.33 -69.78 61.58
N GLN A 277 -76.95 -69.63 60.30
CA GLN A 277 -76.03 -70.56 59.65
C GLN A 277 -74.65 -70.58 60.33
N PHE A 278 -74.15 -69.41 60.77
CA PHE A 278 -72.93 -69.32 61.58
C PHE A 278 -73.07 -69.99 62.93
N ALA A 279 -74.16 -69.75 63.68
CA ALA A 279 -74.40 -70.38 64.97
C ALA A 279 -74.56 -71.90 64.87
N VAL A 280 -75.14 -72.41 63.79
CA VAL A 280 -75.19 -73.86 63.51
C VAL A 280 -73.81 -74.43 63.20
N ALA A 281 -72.98 -73.71 62.43
CA ALA A 281 -71.60 -74.10 62.16
C ALA A 281 -70.71 -74.03 63.41
N GLU A 282 -70.95 -73.05 64.28
CA GLU A 282 -70.26 -72.88 65.56
C GLU A 282 -70.65 -74.01 66.54
N LYS A 283 -71.93 -74.35 66.62
CA LYS A 283 -72.41 -75.50 67.41
C LYS A 283 -71.90 -76.84 66.87
N TYR A 284 -71.78 -76.99 65.54
CA TYR A 284 -71.14 -78.16 64.93
C TYR A 284 -69.64 -78.23 65.28
N LEU A 285 -68.96 -77.08 65.33
CA LEU A 285 -67.55 -77.01 65.74
C LEU A 285 -67.36 -77.30 67.24
N GLU A 286 -68.30 -76.88 68.09
CA GLU A 286 -68.37 -77.24 69.51
C GLU A 286 -68.63 -78.74 69.72
N ASP A 287 -69.55 -79.36 68.97
CA ASP A 287 -69.80 -80.81 69.00
C ASP A 287 -68.59 -81.63 68.50
N VAL A 288 -67.87 -81.13 67.49
CA VAL A 288 -66.60 -81.72 67.01
C VAL A 288 -65.47 -81.57 68.06
N LEU A 289 -65.46 -80.49 68.84
CA LEU A 289 -64.52 -80.33 69.96
C LEU A 289 -64.88 -81.20 71.17
N HIS A 290 -66.17 -81.38 71.51
CA HIS A 290 -66.60 -82.25 72.61
C HIS A 290 -66.42 -83.75 72.31
N SER A 291 -66.53 -84.15 71.05
CA SER A 291 -66.17 -85.51 70.61
C SER A 291 -64.64 -85.74 70.59
N ALA A 292 -63.82 -84.70 70.40
CA ALA A 292 -62.37 -84.80 70.53
C ALA A 292 -61.87 -84.88 72.00
N LEU A 293 -62.59 -84.29 72.96
CA LEU A 293 -62.22 -84.28 74.39
C LEU A 293 -62.64 -85.53 75.17
N THR A 294 -63.60 -86.33 74.68
CA THR A 294 -64.01 -87.62 75.29
C THR A 294 -63.20 -88.82 74.78
N THR A 295 -62.27 -88.60 73.85
CA THR A 295 -61.44 -89.65 73.22
C THR A 295 -59.96 -89.57 73.67
N THR A 296 -59.70 -88.96 74.83
CA THR A 296 -58.40 -89.02 75.53
C THR A 296 -58.55 -89.78 76.86
N GLN A 297 -58.66 -91.10 76.77
CA GLN A 297 -58.14 -92.08 77.73
C GLN A 297 -57.59 -93.27 76.95
#